data_AF-A0A7S1E8N7-F1
#
_entry.id   AF-A0A7S1E8N7-F1
#
_cell.length_a   1.000
_cell.length_b   1.000
_cell.length_c   1.000
_cell.angle_alpha   90.00
_cell.angle_beta   90.00
_cell.angle_gamma   90.00
#
_symmetry.space_group_name_H-M   'P 1'
#
loop_
_entity.id
_entity.type
_entity.pdbx_description
1 polymer ?
#
loop_
_entity_poly.entity_id
_entity_poly.type
_entity_poly.pdbx_seq_one_letter_code
_entity_poly.pdbx_strand_id
1 'polypeptide(L)'
;PSYVFEVSEGEVDKGADISELSWYPHEREKLYAPLCMMQPLKGLVEGSTLVMQMRLNVNQKAGTLDEVRARRKHMLCATGVSLHRETGARAEVMRIEDAGGGGGGEPV
;
A
#
# COMPACT_ATOMS: atom_id res chain seq x y z
N PRO A 1 29.32 -2.26 -21.15
CA PRO A 1 28.70 -3.31 -20.30
C PRO A 1 27.21 -3.37 -20.65
N SER A 2 26.67 -4.55 -20.94
CA SER A 2 25.27 -4.74 -21.33
C SER A 2 24.44 -5.28 -20.16
N TYR A 3 23.15 -4.96 -20.13
CA TYR A 3 22.21 -5.42 -19.11
C TYR A 3 20.97 -6.00 -19.77
N VAL A 4 20.57 -7.20 -19.36
CA VAL A 4 19.36 -7.87 -19.84
C VAL A 4 18.51 -8.23 -18.64
N PHE A 5 17.24 -7.84 -18.66
CA PHE A 5 16.26 -8.19 -17.64
C PHE A 5 15.34 -9.28 -18.17
N GLU A 6 15.42 -10.47 -17.61
CA GLU A 6 14.51 -11.58 -17.88
C GLU A 6 13.31 -11.46 -16.95
N VAL A 7 12.20 -10.95 -17.49
CA VAL A 7 11.02 -10.60 -16.70
C VAL A 7 10.02 -11.74 -16.69
N SER A 8 9.66 -12.22 -15.49
CA SER A 8 8.60 -13.21 -15.30
C SER A 8 7.29 -12.56 -14.83
N GLU A 9 6.22 -12.78 -15.60
CA GLU A 9 4.86 -12.31 -15.29
C GLU A 9 4.04 -13.37 -14.57
N GLY A 10 3.17 -12.94 -13.64
CA GLY A 10 2.18 -13.79 -12.99
C GLY A 10 0.83 -13.78 -13.73
N GLU A 11 -0.19 -14.47 -13.20
CA GLU A 11 -1.56 -14.38 -13.75
C GLU A 11 -2.17 -12.98 -13.58
N VAL A 12 -1.83 -12.32 -12.47
CA VAL A 12 -2.36 -11.00 -12.06
C VAL A 12 -1.42 -9.86 -12.46
N ASP A 13 -0.10 -10.07 -12.33
CA ASP A 13 0.94 -9.07 -12.58
C ASP A 13 1.39 -9.08 -14.05
N LYS A 14 0.48 -8.73 -14.98
CA LYS A 14 0.75 -8.71 -16.43
C LYS A 14 0.79 -7.29 -17.00
N GLY A 15 1.65 -7.08 -17.99
CA GLY A 15 1.64 -5.89 -18.84
C GLY A 15 0.66 -6.01 -20.01
N ALA A 16 0.30 -4.88 -20.59
CA ALA A 16 -0.50 -4.81 -21.81
C ALA A 16 0.41 -4.92 -23.04
N ASP A 17 0.09 -5.83 -23.96
CA ASP A 17 0.71 -5.85 -25.29
C ASP A 17 0.21 -4.63 -26.08
N ILE A 18 1.14 -3.78 -26.49
CA ILE A 18 0.87 -2.56 -27.25
C ILE A 18 1.56 -2.58 -28.61
N SER A 19 1.97 -3.76 -29.10
CA SER A 19 2.71 -3.90 -30.36
C SER A 19 1.98 -3.25 -31.55
N GLU A 20 0.65 -3.31 -31.59
CA GLU A 20 -0.18 -2.68 -32.64
C GLU A 20 -0.22 -1.14 -32.57
N LEU A 21 0.06 -0.57 -31.40
CA LEU A 21 0.08 0.87 -31.14
C LEU A 21 1.51 1.43 -31.08
N SER A 22 2.52 0.56 -31.17
CA SER A 22 3.92 0.95 -31.04
C SER A 22 4.37 1.79 -32.23
N TRP A 23 5.26 2.75 -31.95
CA TRP A 23 5.98 3.48 -32.98
C TRP A 23 7.05 2.63 -33.68
N TYR A 24 7.32 1.42 -33.17
CA TYR A 24 8.25 0.44 -33.74
C TYR A 24 7.50 -0.84 -34.12
N PRO A 25 6.81 -0.88 -35.28
CA PRO A 25 5.88 -1.97 -35.64
C PRO A 25 6.52 -3.36 -35.80
N HIS A 26 7.84 -3.43 -35.87
CA HIS A 26 8.61 -4.67 -35.99
C HIS A 26 9.07 -5.20 -34.63
N GLU A 27 8.82 -4.47 -33.55
CA GLU A 27 9.16 -4.86 -32.20
C GLU A 27 7.91 -5.24 -31.42
N ARG A 28 8.04 -6.26 -30.57
CA ARG A 28 6.99 -6.59 -29.62
C ARG A 28 7.14 -5.69 -28.41
N GLU A 29 6.15 -4.87 -28.16
CA GLU A 29 6.18 -3.92 -27.05
C GLU A 29 5.11 -4.28 -26.02
N LYS A 30 5.53 -4.36 -24.76
CA LYS A 30 4.64 -4.61 -23.63
C LYS A 30 4.82 -3.52 -22.58
N LEU A 31 3.72 -2.90 -22.20
CA LEU A 31 3.69 -1.78 -21.26
C LEU A 31 3.13 -2.22 -19.90
N TYR A 32 3.85 -1.88 -18.84
CA TYR A 32 3.42 -2.11 -17.46
C TYR A 32 2.84 -0.84 -16.85
N ALA A 33 1.91 -0.99 -15.91
CA ALA A 33 1.33 0.15 -15.22
C ALA A 33 2.39 0.93 -14.41
N PRO A 34 2.19 2.24 -14.18
CA PRO A 34 3.08 3.03 -13.35
C PRO A 34 3.28 2.40 -11.96
N LEU A 35 4.44 2.69 -11.36
CA LEU A 35 4.82 2.15 -10.04
C LEU A 35 4.90 0.61 -10.01
N CYS A 36 5.06 -0.04 -11.16
CA CYS A 36 5.42 -1.45 -11.22
C CYS A 36 6.72 -1.69 -10.44
N MET A 37 6.68 -2.67 -9.54
CA MET A 37 7.84 -3.07 -8.77
C MET A 37 8.54 -4.23 -9.49
N MET A 38 9.85 -4.12 -9.65
CA MET A 38 10.70 -5.16 -10.20
C MET A 38 11.63 -5.70 -9.12
N GLN A 39 11.47 -6.98 -8.77
CA GLN A 39 12.28 -7.65 -7.77
C GLN A 39 13.33 -8.53 -8.45
N PRO A 40 14.64 -8.33 -8.21
CA PRO A 40 15.66 -9.24 -8.69
C PRO A 40 15.58 -10.58 -7.94
N LEU A 41 15.57 -11.68 -8.68
CA LEU A 41 15.60 -13.04 -8.17
C LEU A 41 17.00 -13.64 -8.24
N LYS A 42 17.64 -13.51 -9.41
CA LYS A 42 18.96 -14.08 -9.70
C LYS A 42 19.69 -13.19 -10.70
N GLY A 43 21.01 -13.11 -10.58
CA GLY A 43 21.87 -12.47 -11.57
C GLY A 43 22.95 -13.44 -12.06
N LEU A 44 23.25 -13.40 -13.35
CA LEU A 44 24.35 -14.13 -13.98
C LEU A 44 25.12 -13.19 -14.90
N VAL A 45 26.44 -13.34 -14.95
CA VAL A 45 27.27 -12.62 -15.93
C VAL A 45 27.59 -13.58 -17.08
N GLU A 46 27.15 -13.22 -18.28
CA GLU A 46 27.42 -13.93 -19.52
C GLU A 46 28.33 -13.07 -20.41
N GLY A 47 29.63 -13.38 -20.40
CA GLY A 47 30.64 -12.58 -21.08
C GLY A 47 30.71 -11.16 -20.51
N SER A 48 30.24 -10.17 -21.28
CA SER A 48 30.18 -8.75 -20.88
C SER A 48 28.76 -8.25 -20.57
N THR A 49 27.79 -9.18 -20.46
CA THR A 49 26.38 -8.91 -20.19
C THR A 49 25.99 -9.40 -18.81
N LEU A 50 25.33 -8.54 -18.02
CA LEU A 50 24.66 -8.93 -16.78
C LEU A 50 23.20 -9.29 -17.09
N VAL A 51 22.85 -10.56 -16.92
CA VAL A 51 21.49 -11.07 -17.07
C VAL A 51 20.85 -11.17 -15.69
N MET A 52 19.76 -10.43 -15.48
CA MET A 52 19.02 -10.40 -14.21
C MET A 52 17.61 -10.95 -14.40
N GLN A 53 17.28 -12.01 -13.67
CA GLN A 53 15.93 -12.51 -13.57
C GLN A 53 15.13 -11.63 -12.62
N MET A 54 14.00 -11.11 -13.11
CA MET A 54 13.15 -10.17 -12.41
C MET A 54 11.75 -10.77 -12.25
N ARG A 55 11.18 -10.62 -11.05
CA ARG A 55 9.75 -10.82 -10.80
C ARG A 55 9.03 -9.49 -10.75
N LEU A 56 7.91 -9.37 -11.44
CA LEU A 56 7.08 -8.17 -11.38
C LEU A 56 6.01 -8.25 -10.29
N ASN A 57 5.64 -7.07 -9.80
CA ASN A 57 4.43 -6.83 -9.05
C ASN A 57 3.78 -5.55 -9.58
N VAL A 58 2.56 -5.68 -10.10
CA VAL A 58 1.78 -4.58 -10.67
C VAL A 58 0.62 -4.30 -9.71
N ASN A 59 0.92 -3.59 -8.62
CA ASN A 59 -0.11 -3.19 -7.68
C ASN A 59 -0.86 -1.96 -8.21
N GLN A 60 -2.04 -2.18 -8.80
CA GLN A 60 -2.90 -1.09 -9.31
C GLN A 60 -3.42 -0.13 -8.22
N LYS A 61 -3.34 -0.52 -6.94
CA LYS A 61 -3.66 0.33 -5.79
C LYS A 61 -2.42 0.97 -5.17
N ALA A 62 -1.25 0.77 -5.76
CA ALA A 62 -0.04 1.46 -5.33
C ALA A 62 -0.22 2.95 -5.56
N GLY A 63 0.02 3.72 -4.50
CA GLY A 63 0.15 5.17 -4.59
C GLY A 63 1.61 5.56 -4.50
N THR A 64 1.89 6.82 -4.80
CA THR A 64 3.22 7.40 -4.59
C THR A 64 3.61 7.34 -3.11
N LEU A 65 4.91 7.47 -2.81
CA LEU A 65 5.39 7.45 -1.42
C LEU A 65 4.70 8.55 -0.58
N ASP A 66 4.44 9.70 -1.18
CA ASP A 66 3.79 10.83 -0.53
C ASP A 66 2.29 10.58 -0.30
N GLU A 67 1.58 9.99 -1.26
CA GLU A 67 0.19 9.56 -1.07
C GLU A 67 0.07 8.53 0.06
N VAL A 68 0.97 7.54 0.10
CA VAL A 68 0.99 6.52 1.15
C VAL A 68 1.28 7.16 2.52
N ARG A 69 2.23 8.10 2.60
CA ARG A 69 2.53 8.86 3.82
C ARG A 69 1.36 9.72 4.27
N ALA A 70 0.74 10.45 3.35
CA ALA A 70 -0.42 11.30 3.64
C ALA A 70 -1.61 10.47 4.15
N ARG A 71 -1.93 9.37 3.45
CA ARG A 71 -2.98 8.43 3.86
C ARG A 71 -2.69 7.84 5.25
N ARG A 72 -1.45 7.43 5.51
CA ARG A 72 -1.05 6.90 6.82
C ARG A 72 -1.19 7.94 7.93
N LYS A 73 -0.72 9.17 7.70
CA LYS A 73 -0.86 10.28 8.65
C LYS A 73 -2.34 10.57 8.93
N HIS A 74 -3.15 10.65 7.89
CA HIS A 74 -4.59 10.90 8.02
C HIS A 74 -5.28 9.83 8.87
N MET A 75 -5.04 8.54 8.57
CA MET A 75 -5.60 7.44 9.36
C MET A 75 -5.17 7.52 10.83
N LEU A 76 -3.89 7.74 11.10
CA LEU A 76 -3.37 7.83 12.47
C LEU A 76 -4.01 8.98 13.26
N CYS A 77 -4.11 10.17 12.65
CA CYS A 77 -4.77 11.31 13.26
C CYS A 77 -6.27 11.03 13.52
N ALA A 78 -6.97 10.43 12.55
CA ALA A 78 -8.39 10.10 12.70
C ALA A 78 -8.62 9.11 13.86
N THR A 79 -7.79 8.06 13.97
CA THR A 79 -7.82 7.12 15.11
C THR A 79 -7.58 7.84 16.43
N GLY A 80 -6.58 8.72 16.51
CA GLY A 80 -6.29 9.50 17.71
C GLY A 80 -7.46 10.37 18.16
N VAL A 81 -8.15 11.02 17.20
CA VAL A 81 -9.35 11.81 17.49
C VAL A 81 -10.51 10.92 17.99
N SER A 82 -10.72 9.74 17.39
CA SER A 82 -11.75 8.80 17.85
C SER A 82 -11.51 8.36 19.29
N LEU A 83 -10.29 7.94 19.60
CA LEU A 83 -9.91 7.49 20.95
C LEU A 83 -10.04 8.61 21.99
N HIS A 84 -9.65 9.83 21.65
CA HIS A 84 -9.83 10.98 22.54
C HIS A 84 -11.31 11.25 22.83
N ARG A 85 -12.17 11.17 21.80
CA ARG A 85 -13.62 11.34 21.97
C ARG A 85 -14.23 10.25 22.84
N GLU A 86 -13.85 8.99 22.63
CA GLU A 86 -14.35 7.85 23.42
C GLU A 86 -13.93 7.93 24.89
N THR A 87 -12.67 8.30 25.15
CA THR A 87 -12.17 8.47 26.53
C THR A 87 -12.79 9.68 27.23
N GLY A 88 -12.98 10.81 26.52
CA GLY A 88 -13.70 11.97 27.03
C GLY A 88 -15.17 11.68 27.36
N ALA A 89 -15.88 10.99 26.46
CA ALA A 89 -17.27 10.59 26.68
C ALA A 89 -17.43 9.62 27.86
N ARG A 90 -16.51 8.65 28.02
CA ARG A 90 -16.51 7.75 29.20
C ARG A 90 -16.23 8.49 30.52
N ALA A 91 -15.35 9.49 30.50
CA ALA A 91 -15.07 10.29 31.69
C ALA A 91 -16.30 11.12 32.15
N GLU A 92 -17.17 11.54 31.22
CA GLU A 92 -18.43 12.21 31.58
C GLU A 92 -19.48 11.22 32.12
N VAL A 93 -19.63 10.04 31.52
CA VAL A 93 -20.57 9.02 32.00
C VAL A 93 -20.21 8.55 33.42
N MET A 94 -18.93 8.28 33.69
CA MET A 94 -18.47 7.88 35.03
C MET A 94 -18.73 8.97 36.08
N ARG A 95 -18.54 10.26 35.73
CA ARG A 95 -18.86 11.38 36.64
C ARG A 95 -20.35 11.52 36.93
N ILE A 96 -21.22 11.19 35.97
CA ILE A 96 -22.67 11.23 36.17
C ILE A 96 -23.12 10.06 37.07
N GLU A 97 -22.52 8.88 36.89
CA GLU A 97 -22.77 7.72 37.76
C GLU A 97 -22.31 7.98 39.21
N ASP A 98 -21.14 8.60 39.39
CA ASP A 98 -20.63 9.00 40.72
C ASP A 98 -21.47 10.11 41.37
N ALA A 99 -22.06 11.02 40.59
CA ALA A 99 -22.92 12.10 41.09
C ALA A 99 -24.38 11.66 41.36
N GLY A 100 -24.85 10.59 40.72
CA GLY A 100 -26.21 10.05 40.86
C GLY A 100 -26.40 9.04 42.00
N GLY A 101 -25.33 8.59 42.66
CA GLY A 101 -25.37 7.55 43.70
C GLY A 101 -25.77 8.02 45.11
N GLY A 102 -26.01 9.31 45.33
CA GLY A 102 -26.34 9.88 46.65
C GLY A 102 -27.83 10.14 46.85
N GLY A 103 -28.67 9.11 46.85
CA GLY A 103 -30.13 9.31 46.98
C GLY A 103 -30.93 8.05 47.28
N GLY A 104 -30.60 7.35 48.37
CA GLY A 104 -31.37 6.21 48.86
C GLY A 104 -31.30 6.12 50.37
N GLY A 105 -32.01 7.02 51.06
CA GLY A 105 -32.21 6.95 52.51
C GLY A 105 -32.97 5.68 52.90
N GLU A 106 -32.60 5.16 54.08
CA GLU A 106 -33.24 4.03 54.76
C GLU A 106 -34.76 4.20 54.92
N PRO A 107 -35.50 3.10 54.78
CA PRO A 107 -36.49 2.70 55.80
C PRO A 107 -36.28 1.20 56.14
N VAL A 108 -36.29 0.69 57.37
CA VAL A 108 -37.04 0.97 58.62
C VAL A 108 -36.20 0.40 59.77
#